data_AF-A0A7X7MZL3-F1
#
_entry.id   AF-A0A7X7MZL3-F1
#
_cell.length_a   1.000
_cell.length_b   1.000
_cell.length_c   1.000
_cell.angle_alpha   90.00
_cell.angle_beta   90.00
_cell.angle_gamma   90.00
#
_symmetry.space_group_name_H-M   'P 1'
#
loop_
_entity.id
_entity.type
_entity.pdbx_description
1 polymer ?
#
loop_
_entity_poly.entity_id
_entity_poly.type
_entity_poly.pdbx_seq_one_letter_code
_entity_poly.pdbx_strand_id
1 'polypeptide(L)'
;MLYIENFFVCIVIPLCVALFFLRGKARRFCLFLIIGMTTCLLSAYINDFLCRFYHMSVDDAAIYIVPACEEIMKMLPILFFVAVFEPDTEDIIITSLTLGIGFATLENCCYLLELVNEDFRYTIIRGLAVGIMHTVCALTVGIGLSVFRRYKELGIVGAIGIFVCAYSYHAIYNLLISGGGAYRMAGYAIPLVTVLIVGILYQRGVFRLENKG
;
A
#
# COMPACT_ATOMS: atom_id res chain seq x y z
N MET A 1 -4.66 -25.37 -2.78
CA MET A 1 -3.70 -24.27 -2.56
C MET A 1 -3.58 -23.52 -3.84
N LEU A 2 -3.96 -22.26 -3.83
CA LEU A 2 -3.70 -21.37 -4.95
C LEU A 2 -2.29 -20.82 -4.74
N TYR A 3 -1.38 -21.14 -5.66
CA TYR A 3 0.01 -20.68 -5.57
C TYR A 3 0.05 -19.20 -5.95
N ILE A 4 0.05 -18.31 -4.96
CA ILE A 4 0.22 -16.86 -5.13
C ILE A 4 1.44 -16.54 -6.01
N GLU A 5 2.47 -17.39 -5.93
CA GLU A 5 3.68 -17.37 -6.74
C GLU A 5 3.38 -17.49 -8.23
N ASN A 6 2.44 -18.36 -8.62
CA ASN A 6 2.10 -18.56 -10.03
C ASN A 6 1.48 -17.28 -10.62
N PHE A 7 0.57 -16.63 -9.89
CA PHE A 7 -0.06 -15.38 -10.32
C PHE A 7 0.94 -14.24 -10.35
N PHE A 8 1.75 -14.13 -9.30
CA PHE A 8 2.85 -13.18 -9.24
C PHE A 8 3.75 -13.32 -10.48
N VAL A 9 4.21 -14.53 -10.79
CA VAL A 9 5.07 -14.80 -11.95
C VAL A 9 4.37 -14.45 -13.26
N CYS A 10 3.10 -14.84 -13.44
CA CYS A 10 2.33 -14.54 -14.64
C CYS A 10 2.15 -13.04 -14.90
N ILE A 11 2.00 -12.22 -13.84
CA ILE A 11 1.83 -10.77 -13.96
C ILE A 11 3.19 -10.06 -14.08
N VAL A 12 4.17 -10.46 -13.26
CA VAL A 12 5.45 -9.76 -13.12
C VAL A 12 6.40 -10.04 -14.28
N ILE A 13 6.46 -11.26 -14.83
CA ILE A 13 7.36 -11.56 -15.95
C ILE A 13 7.14 -10.61 -17.15
N PRO A 14 5.91 -10.41 -17.67
CA PRO A 14 5.67 -9.47 -18.75
C PRO A 14 6.07 -8.03 -18.41
N LEU A 15 5.87 -7.61 -17.16
CA LEU A 15 6.25 -6.27 -16.70
C LEU A 15 7.78 -6.12 -16.60
N CYS A 16 8.50 -7.16 -16.17
CA CYS A 16 9.96 -7.21 -16.21
C CYS A 16 10.48 -7.09 -17.66
N VAL A 17 9.81 -7.74 -18.62
CA VAL A 17 10.14 -7.56 -20.04
C VAL A 17 9.87 -6.12 -20.49
N ALA A 18 8.76 -5.52 -20.07
CA ALA A 18 8.43 -4.13 -20.41
C ALA A 18 9.48 -3.13 -19.90
N LEU A 19 10.16 -3.41 -18.78
CA LEU A 19 11.22 -2.53 -18.24
C LEU A 19 12.37 -2.27 -19.21
N PHE A 20 12.68 -3.19 -20.14
CA PHE A 20 13.72 -2.99 -21.15
C PHE A 20 13.33 -1.94 -22.20
N PHE A 21 12.04 -1.75 -22.43
CA PHE A 21 11.50 -0.85 -23.45
C PHE A 21 11.04 0.49 -22.89
N LEU A 22 10.64 0.53 -21.62
CA LEU A 22 10.19 1.75 -20.95
C LEU A 22 11.36 2.67 -20.58
N ARG A 23 11.13 3.99 -20.59
CA ARG A 23 12.10 5.02 -20.22
C ARG A 23 11.51 6.04 -19.24
N GLY A 24 12.39 6.75 -18.52
CA GLY A 24 12.01 7.86 -17.63
C GLY A 24 10.96 7.48 -16.58
N LYS A 25 9.95 8.35 -16.41
CA LYS A 25 8.87 8.18 -15.43
C LYS A 25 8.06 6.88 -15.65
N ALA A 26 7.84 6.46 -16.89
CA ALA A 26 7.10 5.22 -17.19
C ALA A 26 7.87 3.95 -16.73
N ARG A 27 9.21 3.94 -16.90
CA ARG A 27 10.05 2.84 -16.39
C ARG A 27 9.98 2.77 -14.87
N ARG A 28 10.05 3.94 -14.21
CA ARG A 28 9.97 4.03 -12.75
C ARG A 28 8.61 3.57 -12.23
N PHE A 29 7.52 3.98 -12.88
CA PHE A 29 6.17 3.50 -12.57
C PHE A 29 6.12 1.97 -12.63
N CYS A 30 6.52 1.37 -13.75
CA CYS A 30 6.51 -0.09 -13.91
C CYS A 30 7.38 -0.80 -12.86
N LEU A 31 8.54 -0.24 -12.52
CA LEU A 31 9.43 -0.79 -11.51
C LEU A 31 8.77 -0.79 -10.12
N PHE A 32 8.19 0.33 -9.70
CA PHE A 32 7.53 0.42 -8.39
C PHE A 32 6.24 -0.39 -8.33
N LEU A 33 5.57 -0.61 -9.46
CA LEU A 33 4.44 -1.52 -9.55
C LEU A 33 4.87 -2.96 -9.25
N ILE A 34 5.96 -3.42 -9.88
CA ILE A 34 6.57 -4.74 -9.61
C ILE A 34 7.02 -4.85 -8.16
N ILE A 35 7.67 -3.82 -7.62
CA ILE A 35 8.10 -3.78 -6.22
C ILE A 35 6.88 -3.92 -5.31
N GLY A 36 5.78 -3.21 -5.56
CA GLY A 36 4.54 -3.33 -4.79
C GLY A 36 3.94 -4.74 -4.79
N MET A 37 3.90 -5.39 -5.96
CA MET A 37 3.47 -6.79 -6.03
C MET A 37 4.42 -7.72 -5.27
N THR A 38 5.73 -7.45 -5.35
CA THR A 38 6.75 -8.25 -4.66
C THR A 38 6.64 -8.08 -3.15
N THR A 39 6.40 -6.86 -2.65
CA THR A 39 6.20 -6.61 -1.22
C THR A 39 4.91 -7.28 -0.74
N CYS A 40 3.84 -7.31 -1.52
CA CYS A 40 2.63 -8.07 -1.20
C CYS A 40 2.92 -9.57 -1.02
N LEU A 41 3.60 -10.18 -1.98
CA LEU A 41 3.99 -11.59 -1.90
C LEU A 41 4.84 -11.89 -0.66
N LEU A 42 5.88 -11.07 -0.42
CA LEU A 42 6.77 -11.26 0.74
C LEU A 42 6.04 -11.04 2.07
N SER A 43 5.17 -10.03 2.15
CA SER A 43 4.33 -9.79 3.32
C SER A 43 3.43 -10.98 3.62
N ALA A 44 2.85 -11.64 2.62
CA ALA A 44 2.01 -12.82 2.83
C ALA A 44 2.76 -13.95 3.57
N TYR A 45 4.01 -14.24 3.19
CA TYR A 45 4.82 -15.25 3.89
C TYR A 45 5.23 -14.82 5.30
N ILE A 46 5.63 -13.56 5.47
CA ILE A 46 6.01 -13.04 6.79
C ILE A 46 4.79 -13.07 7.72
N ASN A 47 3.61 -12.70 7.23
CA ASN A 47 2.36 -12.72 7.99
C ASN A 47 2.00 -14.13 8.45
N ASP A 48 2.07 -15.15 7.58
CA ASP A 48 1.82 -16.55 7.97
C ASP A 48 2.83 -17.02 9.03
N PHE A 49 4.11 -16.67 8.88
CA PHE A 49 5.12 -16.96 9.90
C PHE A 49 4.81 -16.28 11.24
N LEU A 50 4.50 -14.98 11.25
CA LEU A 50 4.20 -14.23 12.47
C LEU A 50 2.92 -14.73 13.15
N CYS A 51 1.87 -15.05 12.38
CA CYS A 51 0.63 -15.60 12.90
C CYS A 51 0.87 -16.91 13.67
N ARG A 52 1.71 -17.80 13.12
CA ARG A 52 2.10 -19.06 13.75
C ARG A 52 3.02 -18.84 14.95
N PHE A 53 3.98 -17.93 14.84
CA PHE A 53 4.95 -17.63 15.89
C PHE A 53 4.29 -17.04 17.14
N TYR A 54 3.33 -16.13 16.96
CA TYR A 54 2.60 -15.49 18.07
C TYR A 54 1.35 -16.26 18.52
N HIS A 55 1.05 -17.42 17.92
CA HIS A 55 -0.15 -18.22 18.19
C HIS A 55 -1.46 -17.40 18.13
N MET A 56 -1.53 -16.45 17.20
CA MET A 56 -2.69 -15.58 17.04
C MET A 56 -3.75 -16.26 16.17
N SER A 57 -5.02 -15.92 16.43
CA SER A 57 -6.10 -16.25 15.50
C SER A 57 -5.90 -15.50 14.19
N VAL A 58 -6.44 -16.04 13.10
CA VAL A 58 -6.38 -15.39 11.77
C VAL A 58 -7.06 -14.02 11.81
N ASP A 59 -8.18 -13.91 12.53
CA ASP A 59 -8.95 -12.67 12.65
C ASP A 59 -8.18 -11.59 13.43
N ASP A 60 -7.56 -11.95 14.56
CA ASP A 60 -6.75 -11.00 15.34
C ASP A 60 -5.49 -10.59 14.58
N ALA A 61 -4.85 -11.56 13.91
CA ALA A 61 -3.66 -11.28 13.09
C ALA A 61 -3.99 -10.30 11.96
N ALA A 62 -5.15 -10.46 11.30
CA ALA A 62 -5.61 -9.57 10.25
C ALA A 62 -5.82 -8.12 10.72
N ILE A 63 -6.15 -7.90 12.00
CA ILE A 63 -6.38 -6.56 12.55
C ILE A 63 -5.09 -5.93 13.08
N TYR A 64 -4.21 -6.71 13.71
CA TYR A 64 -3.06 -6.16 14.45
C TYR A 64 -1.69 -6.42 13.79
N ILE A 65 -1.42 -7.65 13.36
CA ILE A 65 -0.09 -8.05 12.88
C ILE A 65 0.07 -7.77 11.39
N VAL A 66 -0.91 -8.17 10.60
CA VAL A 66 -0.91 -8.04 9.14
C VAL A 66 -0.73 -6.58 8.72
N PRO A 67 -1.52 -5.60 9.23
CA PRO A 67 -1.32 -4.21 8.87
C PRO A 67 0.08 -3.69 9.22
N ALA A 68 0.61 -4.06 10.38
CA ALA A 68 1.93 -3.63 10.81
C ALA A 68 3.02 -4.16 9.88
N CYS A 69 3.01 -5.46 9.59
CA CYS A 69 3.98 -6.08 8.69
C CYS A 69 3.90 -5.48 7.29
N GLU A 70 2.69 -5.36 6.74
CA GLU A 70 2.52 -4.86 5.39
C GLU A 70 2.94 -3.39 5.24
N GLU A 71 2.58 -2.52 6.17
CA GLU A 71 2.97 -1.11 6.08
C GLU A 71 4.49 -0.92 6.26
N ILE A 72 5.14 -1.73 7.11
CA ILE A 72 6.62 -1.78 7.17
C ILE A 72 7.19 -2.19 5.81
N MET A 73 6.70 -3.29 5.25
CA MET A 73 7.20 -3.86 3.99
C MET A 73 7.00 -2.92 2.80
N LYS A 74 5.90 -2.15 2.77
CA LYS A 74 5.66 -1.10 1.77
C LYS A 74 6.59 0.11 1.96
N MET A 75 6.86 0.49 3.22
CA MET A 75 7.67 1.67 3.53
C MET A 75 9.16 1.48 3.21
N LEU A 76 9.71 0.27 3.41
CA LEU A 76 11.12 -0.04 3.16
C LEU A 76 11.64 0.37 1.76
N PRO A 77 11.03 -0.06 0.64
CA PRO A 77 11.49 0.34 -0.69
C PRO A 77 11.35 1.85 -0.95
N ILE A 78 10.37 2.53 -0.34
CA ILE A 78 10.20 3.99 -0.46
C ILE A 78 11.32 4.70 0.30
N LEU A 79 11.63 4.27 1.52
CA LEU A 79 12.75 4.78 2.31
C LEU A 79 14.07 4.59 1.57
N PHE A 80 14.31 3.40 1.01
CA PHE A 80 15.48 3.13 0.20
C PHE A 80 15.56 4.07 -1.00
N PHE A 81 14.45 4.25 -1.72
CA PHE A 81 14.40 5.15 -2.87
C PHE A 81 14.76 6.59 -2.50
N VAL A 82 14.20 7.10 -1.39
CA VAL A 82 14.50 8.45 -0.89
C VAL A 82 15.95 8.58 -0.44
N ALA A 83 16.48 7.60 0.29
CA ALA A 83 17.82 7.64 0.86
C ALA A 83 18.93 7.52 -0.19
N VAL A 84 18.70 6.78 -1.28
CA VAL A 84 19.73 6.49 -2.29
C VAL A 84 19.65 7.44 -3.48
N PHE A 85 18.46 7.80 -3.93
CA PHE A 85 18.28 8.52 -5.20
C PHE A 85 17.92 10.00 -5.03
N GLU A 86 17.68 10.45 -3.80
CA GLU A 86 17.30 11.83 -3.47
C GLU A 86 16.25 12.44 -4.46
N PRO A 87 15.15 11.73 -4.75
CA PRO A 87 14.15 12.15 -5.73
C PRO A 87 13.45 13.45 -5.35
N ASP A 88 12.85 14.14 -6.33
CA ASP A 88 11.97 15.27 -6.02
C ASP A 88 10.65 14.81 -5.34
N THR A 89 9.87 15.77 -4.82
CA THR A 89 8.64 15.47 -4.08
C THR A 89 7.58 14.80 -4.95
N GLU A 90 7.50 15.16 -6.23
CA GLU A 90 6.53 14.57 -7.16
C GLU A 90 6.86 13.09 -7.38
N ASP A 91 8.13 12.79 -7.59
CA ASP A 91 8.65 11.45 -7.79
C ASP A 91 8.43 10.56 -6.56
N ILE A 92 8.61 11.08 -5.34
CA ILE A 92 8.29 10.34 -4.10
C ILE A 92 6.80 9.99 -4.06
N ILE A 93 5.93 10.98 -4.28
CA ILE A 93 4.48 10.78 -4.20
C ILE A 93 4.02 9.74 -5.25
N ILE A 94 4.46 9.88 -6.50
CA ILE A 94 4.08 8.97 -7.58
C ILE A 94 4.62 7.56 -7.35
N THR A 95 5.87 7.42 -6.89
CA THR A 95 6.44 6.09 -6.63
C THR A 95 5.74 5.37 -5.48
N SER A 96 5.45 6.08 -4.38
CA SER A 96 4.68 5.52 -3.27
C SER A 96 3.26 5.12 -3.69
N LEU A 97 2.57 5.98 -4.45
CA LEU A 97 1.26 5.67 -5.01
C LEU A 97 1.30 4.39 -5.85
N THR A 98 2.28 4.31 -6.75
CA THR A 98 2.42 3.17 -7.68
C THR A 98 2.75 1.87 -6.94
N LEU A 99 3.56 1.95 -5.89
CA LEU A 99 3.83 0.82 -5.01
C LEU A 99 2.55 0.31 -4.34
N GLY A 100 1.75 1.21 -3.77
CA GLY A 100 0.46 0.86 -3.17
C GLY A 100 -0.50 0.19 -4.17
N ILE A 101 -0.55 0.71 -5.41
CA ILE A 101 -1.32 0.11 -6.51
C ILE A 101 -0.82 -1.31 -6.83
N GLY A 102 0.50 -1.50 -6.92
CA GLY A 102 1.09 -2.82 -7.18
C GLY A 102 0.74 -3.82 -6.08
N PHE A 103 0.84 -3.40 -4.82
CA PHE A 103 0.49 -4.21 -3.66
C PHE A 103 -0.98 -4.65 -3.72
N ALA A 104 -1.88 -3.68 -3.84
CA ALA A 104 -3.32 -3.91 -3.98
C ALA A 104 -3.69 -4.82 -5.16
N THR A 105 -2.96 -4.71 -6.27
CA THR A 105 -3.23 -5.50 -7.47
C THR A 105 -3.04 -6.99 -7.19
N LEU A 106 -1.88 -7.38 -6.64
CA LEU A 106 -1.63 -8.79 -6.36
C LEU A 106 -2.59 -9.32 -5.29
N GLU A 107 -2.81 -8.55 -4.23
CA GLU A 107 -3.67 -8.94 -3.11
C GLU A 107 -5.13 -9.16 -3.57
N ASN A 108 -5.69 -8.24 -4.38
CA ASN A 108 -7.02 -8.40 -4.95
C ASN A 108 -7.11 -9.59 -5.91
N CYS A 109 -6.07 -9.86 -6.72
CA CYS A 109 -6.03 -11.05 -7.56
C CYS A 109 -6.09 -12.33 -6.72
N CYS A 110 -5.36 -12.41 -5.61
CA CYS A 110 -5.39 -13.56 -4.72
C CYS A 110 -6.77 -13.73 -4.07
N TYR A 111 -7.33 -12.65 -3.55
CA TYR A 111 -8.65 -12.65 -2.91
C TYR A 111 -9.74 -13.14 -3.88
N LEU A 112 -9.75 -12.67 -5.12
CA LEU A 112 -10.74 -13.09 -6.14
C LEU A 112 -10.77 -14.60 -6.36
N LEU A 113 -9.66 -15.29 -6.14
CA LEU A 113 -9.50 -16.71 -6.43
C LEU A 113 -9.86 -17.60 -5.25
N GLU A 114 -9.89 -17.06 -4.03
CA GLU A 114 -10.42 -17.73 -2.84
C GLU A 114 -11.96 -17.72 -2.83
N LEU A 115 -12.59 -16.85 -3.61
CA LEU A 115 -14.04 -16.70 -3.71
C LEU A 115 -14.62 -17.69 -4.72
N VAL A 116 -14.96 -18.90 -4.25
CA VAL A 116 -15.65 -19.89 -5.10
C VAL A 116 -17.16 -19.60 -5.22
N ASN A 117 -17.77 -18.83 -4.28
CA ASN A 117 -19.23 -18.67 -4.19
C ASN A 117 -19.74 -17.29 -3.73
N GLU A 118 -18.94 -16.22 -3.78
CA GLU A 118 -19.39 -14.90 -3.30
C GLU A 118 -20.08 -14.04 -4.37
N ASP A 119 -20.98 -13.16 -3.93
CA ASP A 119 -21.65 -12.19 -4.79
C ASP A 119 -20.62 -11.24 -5.42
N PHE A 120 -20.53 -11.29 -6.74
CA PHE A 120 -19.65 -10.45 -7.56
C PHE A 120 -19.72 -8.96 -7.19
N ARG A 121 -20.90 -8.46 -6.80
CA ARG A 121 -21.06 -7.05 -6.37
C ARG A 121 -20.27 -6.75 -5.11
N TYR A 122 -20.36 -7.64 -4.12
CA TYR A 122 -19.63 -7.50 -2.87
C TYR A 122 -18.11 -7.56 -3.11
N THR A 123 -17.69 -8.50 -3.96
CA THR A 123 -16.29 -8.65 -4.36
C THR A 123 -15.71 -7.39 -5.00
N ILE A 124 -16.46 -6.71 -5.89
CA ILE A 124 -16.02 -5.44 -6.49
C ILE A 124 -15.88 -4.35 -5.43
N ILE A 125 -16.89 -4.20 -4.55
CA ILE A 125 -16.87 -3.16 -3.52
C ILE A 125 -15.68 -3.35 -2.57
N ARG A 126 -15.44 -4.59 -2.12
CA ARG A 126 -14.26 -4.95 -1.32
C ARG A 126 -12.98 -4.66 -2.09
N GLY A 127 -12.87 -5.16 -3.31
CA GLY A 127 -11.64 -5.01 -4.11
C GLY A 127 -11.28 -3.54 -4.34
N LEU A 128 -12.27 -2.70 -4.61
CA LEU A 128 -12.10 -1.26 -4.74
C LEU A 128 -11.66 -0.63 -3.41
N ALA A 129 -12.36 -0.92 -2.32
CA ALA A 129 -12.07 -0.32 -1.02
C ALA A 129 -10.68 -0.72 -0.50
N VAL A 130 -10.32 -2.00 -0.59
CA VAL A 130 -8.99 -2.50 -0.18
C VAL A 130 -7.90 -1.93 -1.07
N GLY A 131 -8.13 -1.89 -2.40
CA GLY A 131 -7.14 -1.35 -3.31
C GLY A 131 -6.87 0.15 -3.08
N ILE A 132 -7.91 0.91 -2.79
CA ILE A 132 -7.77 2.33 -2.42
C ILE A 132 -7.13 2.46 -1.04
N MET A 133 -7.47 1.61 -0.07
CA MET A 133 -6.88 1.63 1.27
C MET A 133 -5.37 1.48 1.20
N HIS A 134 -4.84 0.45 0.53
CA HIS A 134 -3.39 0.26 0.38
C HIS A 134 -2.72 1.41 -0.37
N THR A 135 -3.40 1.96 -1.37
CA THR A 135 -2.91 3.13 -2.12
C THR A 135 -2.83 4.37 -1.22
N VAL A 136 -3.82 4.60 -0.36
CA VAL A 136 -3.85 5.70 0.62
C VAL A 136 -2.78 5.53 1.69
N CYS A 137 -2.56 4.31 2.21
CA CYS A 137 -1.49 4.03 3.16
C CYS A 137 -0.12 4.33 2.56
N ALA A 138 0.16 3.83 1.34
CA ALA A 138 1.42 4.12 0.66
C ALA A 138 1.57 5.62 0.33
N LEU A 139 0.48 6.29 -0.07
CA LEU A 139 0.49 7.73 -0.30
C LEU A 139 0.79 8.54 0.97
N THR A 140 0.28 8.11 2.12
CA THR A 140 0.62 8.68 3.44
C THR A 140 2.13 8.63 3.67
N VAL A 141 2.78 7.51 3.31
CA VAL A 141 4.24 7.38 3.37
C VAL A 141 4.93 8.38 2.43
N GLY A 142 4.49 8.48 1.18
CA GLY A 142 5.08 9.39 0.21
C GLY A 142 4.96 10.87 0.59
N ILE A 143 3.78 11.30 1.03
CA ILE A 143 3.54 12.67 1.50
C ILE A 143 4.35 12.96 2.76
N GLY A 144 4.28 12.05 3.74
CA GLY A 144 4.99 12.20 5.00
C GLY A 144 6.50 12.35 4.81
N LEU A 145 7.12 11.47 3.99
CA LEU A 145 8.55 11.56 3.71
C LEU A 145 8.91 12.83 2.94
N SER A 146 8.03 13.29 2.03
CA SER A 146 8.24 14.54 1.30
C SER A 146 8.25 15.78 2.21
N VAL A 147 7.46 15.75 3.28
CA VAL A 147 7.42 16.81 4.31
C VAL A 147 8.61 16.68 5.26
N PHE A 148 8.78 15.52 5.90
CA PHE A 148 9.73 15.36 7.00
C PHE A 148 11.19 15.36 6.57
N ARG A 149 11.52 15.01 5.32
CA ARG A 149 12.90 15.12 4.83
C ARG A 149 13.48 16.54 4.86
N ARG A 150 12.62 17.57 4.92
CA ARG A 150 13.04 18.98 5.08
C ARG A 150 13.50 19.29 6.51
N TYR A 151 13.07 18.48 7.47
CA TYR A 151 13.36 18.64 8.89
C TYR A 151 14.31 17.52 9.32
N LYS A 152 15.61 17.71 9.11
CA LYS A 152 16.64 16.69 9.41
C LYS A 152 16.55 16.18 10.87
N GLU A 153 16.13 17.05 11.79
CA GLU A 153 15.89 16.73 13.20
C GLU A 153 14.80 15.66 13.43
N LEU A 154 13.84 15.54 12.50
CA LEU A 154 12.77 14.55 12.62
C LEU A 154 13.23 13.14 12.24
N GLY A 155 14.31 12.98 11.47
CA GLY A 155 14.99 11.70 11.19
C GLY A 155 14.12 10.43 11.31
N ILE A 156 14.49 9.55 12.24
CA ILE A 156 13.81 8.29 12.52
C ILE A 156 12.42 8.52 13.16
N VAL A 157 12.26 9.56 13.99
CA VAL A 157 11.00 9.87 14.68
C VAL A 157 9.87 10.18 13.69
N GLY A 158 10.18 10.94 12.64
CA GLY A 158 9.26 11.22 11.53
C GLY A 158 8.89 9.97 10.77
N ALA A 159 9.86 9.08 10.49
CA ALA A 159 9.59 7.79 9.87
C ALA A 159 8.66 6.91 10.71
N ILE A 160 8.88 6.84 12.04
CA ILE A 160 8.00 6.12 12.96
C ILE A 160 6.59 6.74 12.96
N GLY A 161 6.49 8.07 13.02
CA GLY A 161 5.19 8.77 12.98
C GLY A 161 4.40 8.48 11.69
N ILE A 162 5.07 8.50 10.54
CA ILE A 162 4.48 8.11 9.25
C ILE A 162 3.96 6.68 9.30
N PHE A 163 4.81 5.75 9.75
CA PHE A 163 4.46 4.35 9.86
C PHE A 163 3.23 4.15 10.75
N VAL A 164 3.21 4.76 11.94
CA VAL A 164 2.09 4.66 12.88
C VAL A 164 0.79 5.20 12.27
N CYS A 165 0.85 6.29 11.50
CA CYS A 165 -0.32 6.81 10.78
C CYS A 165 -0.85 5.81 9.75
N ALA A 166 0.02 5.25 8.89
CA ALA A 166 -0.38 4.28 7.87
C ALA A 166 -0.90 2.97 8.49
N TYR A 167 -0.19 2.45 9.49
CA TYR A 167 -0.58 1.26 10.25
C TYR A 167 -1.96 1.45 10.91
N SER A 168 -2.16 2.55 11.63
CA SER A 168 -3.42 2.80 12.34
C SER A 168 -4.59 2.90 11.37
N TYR A 169 -4.39 3.57 10.22
CA TYR A 169 -5.40 3.67 9.18
C TYR A 169 -5.81 2.29 8.65
N HIS A 170 -4.84 1.45 8.32
CA HIS A 170 -5.06 0.10 7.82
C HIS A 170 -5.71 -0.80 8.90
N ALA A 171 -5.21 -0.79 10.13
CA ALA A 171 -5.77 -1.57 11.23
C ALA A 171 -7.22 -1.18 11.55
N ILE A 172 -7.54 0.12 11.57
CA ILE A 172 -8.92 0.62 11.75
C ILE A 172 -9.82 0.15 10.60
N TYR A 173 -9.32 0.18 9.36
CA TYR A 173 -10.05 -0.35 8.22
C TYR A 173 -10.38 -1.84 8.42
N ASN A 174 -9.40 -2.68 8.75
CA ASN A 174 -9.62 -4.12 8.95
C ASN A 174 -10.57 -4.39 10.13
N LEU A 175 -10.45 -3.64 11.23
CA LEU A 175 -11.35 -3.72 12.37
C LEU A 175 -12.80 -3.36 12.00
N LEU A 176 -13.01 -2.33 11.17
CA LEU A 176 -14.35 -1.96 10.74
C LEU A 176 -14.95 -2.99 9.79
N ILE A 177 -14.15 -3.56 8.89
CA ILE A 177 -14.59 -4.63 7.98
C ILE A 177 -15.02 -5.87 8.75
N SER A 178 -14.33 -6.23 9.86
CA SER A 178 -14.70 -7.39 10.68
C SER A 178 -15.98 -7.20 11.50
N GLY A 179 -16.34 -5.96 11.86
CA GLY A 179 -17.49 -5.64 12.71
C GLY A 179 -18.89 -5.86 12.09
N GLY A 180 -19.00 -6.19 10.80
CA GLY A 180 -20.27 -6.43 10.11
C GLY A 180 -21.19 -5.20 10.01
N GLY A 181 -22.38 -5.38 9.39
CA GLY A 181 -23.44 -4.36 9.35
C GLY A 181 -22.97 -2.94 8.96
N ALA A 182 -23.31 -1.96 9.81
CA ALA A 182 -22.94 -0.55 9.62
C ALA A 182 -21.43 -0.30 9.72
N TYR A 183 -20.71 -1.06 10.58
CA TYR A 183 -19.26 -0.93 10.71
C TYR A 183 -18.54 -1.31 9.42
N ARG A 184 -18.94 -2.42 8.79
CA ARG A 184 -18.37 -2.85 7.51
C ARG A 184 -18.64 -1.83 6.39
N MET A 185 -19.84 -1.24 6.36
CA MET A 185 -20.15 -0.17 5.41
C MET A 185 -19.29 1.07 5.62
N ALA A 186 -19.04 1.46 6.88
CA ALA A 186 -18.12 2.54 7.21
C ALA A 186 -16.68 2.20 6.78
N GLY A 187 -16.24 0.96 6.99
CA GLY A 187 -14.96 0.44 6.52
C GLY A 187 -14.78 0.63 5.01
N TYR A 188 -15.77 0.25 4.20
CA TYR A 188 -15.70 0.46 2.75
C TYR A 188 -15.69 1.94 2.34
N ALA A 189 -16.37 2.81 3.09
CA ALA A 189 -16.47 4.22 2.77
C ALA A 189 -15.19 5.02 3.09
N ILE A 190 -14.47 4.67 4.16
CA ILE A 190 -13.31 5.44 4.64
C ILE A 190 -12.23 5.63 3.56
N PRO A 191 -11.73 4.58 2.86
CA PRO A 191 -10.75 4.73 1.79
C PRO A 191 -11.24 5.62 0.65
N LEU A 192 -12.50 5.46 0.25
CA LEU A 192 -13.12 6.23 -0.82
C LEU A 192 -13.18 7.72 -0.48
N VAL A 193 -13.65 8.06 0.73
CA VAL A 193 -13.71 9.45 1.19
C VAL A 193 -12.29 10.02 1.31
N THR A 194 -11.35 9.24 1.84
CA THR A 194 -9.97 9.68 2.05
C THR A 194 -9.29 10.02 0.72
N VAL A 195 -9.37 9.14 -0.29
CA VAL A 195 -8.75 9.39 -1.59
C VAL A 195 -9.38 10.58 -2.31
N LEU A 196 -10.69 10.81 -2.15
CA LEU A 196 -11.37 11.99 -2.70
C LEU A 196 -10.84 13.28 -2.06
N ILE A 197 -10.74 13.33 -0.72
CA ILE A 197 -10.20 14.49 0.00
C ILE A 197 -8.75 14.74 -0.41
N VAL A 198 -7.91 13.71 -0.39
CA VAL A 198 -6.49 13.83 -0.75
C VAL A 198 -6.33 14.25 -2.21
N GLY A 199 -7.14 13.70 -3.12
CA GLY A 199 -7.15 14.08 -4.53
C GLY A 199 -7.51 15.56 -4.74
N ILE A 200 -8.52 16.06 -4.02
CA ILE A 200 -8.90 17.48 -4.06
C ILE A 200 -7.76 18.37 -3.52
N LEU A 201 -7.15 17.99 -2.40
CA LEU A 201 -6.03 18.73 -1.81
C LEU A 201 -4.80 18.74 -2.73
N TYR A 202 -4.54 17.61 -3.41
CA TYR A 202 -3.47 17.50 -4.40
C TYR A 202 -3.70 18.41 -5.61
N GLN A 203 -4.92 18.42 -6.17
CA GLN A 203 -5.28 19.32 -7.27
C GLN A 203 -5.18 20.81 -6.89
N ARG A 204 -5.47 21.15 -5.64
CA ARG A 204 -5.31 22.50 -5.08
C ARG A 204 -3.87 22.89 -4.79
N GLY A 205 -2.91 21.99 -5.03
CA GLY A 205 -1.49 22.26 -4.82
C GLY A 205 -1.08 22.32 -3.36
N VAL A 206 -1.88 21.82 -2.42
CA VAL A 206 -1.56 21.83 -0.97
C VAL A 206 -0.26 21.07 -0.69
N PHE A 207 0.00 20.00 -1.46
CA PHE A 207 1.22 19.21 -1.36
C PHE A 207 2.34 19.67 -2.32
N ARG A 208 2.14 20.74 -3.09
CA ARG A 208 3.23 21.41 -3.82
C ARG A 208 4.05 22.18 -2.80
N LEU A 209 4.93 21.46 -2.15
CA LEU A 209 5.91 22.06 -1.26
C LEU A 209 6.89 22.84 -2.15
N GLU A 210 6.70 24.15 -2.31
CA GLU A 210 7.64 25.01 -3.02
C GLU A 210 9.07 24.72 -2.52
N ASN A 211 9.99 24.46 -3.45
CA ASN A 211 11.41 24.41 -3.16
C ASN A 211 11.86 25.86 -2.92
N LYS A 212 11.66 26.37 -1.71
CA LYS A 212 12.46 27.49 -1.24
C LYS A 212 13.80 26.89 -0.81
N GLY A 213 14.74 26.90 -1.77
CA GLY A 213 16.15 26.63 -1.53
C GLY A 213 16.78 27.68 -0.63
#